data_AF-A0A538GD21-F1
#
_entry.id   AF-A0A538GD21-F1
#
_cell.length_a   1.000
_cell.length_b   1.000
_cell.length_c   1.000
_cell.angle_alpha   90.00
_cell.angle_beta   90.00
_cell.angle_gamma   90.00
#
_symmetry.space_group_name_H-M   'P 1'
#
loop_
_entity.id
_entity.type
_entity.pdbx_description
1 polymer ?
#
loop_
_entity_poly.entity_id
_entity_poly.type
_entity_poly.pdbx_seq_one_letter_code
_entity_poly.pdbx_strand_id
1 'polypeptide(L)'
;AQAEALRERAVQLVDEDAEAYRLALEARAAADESAKPEQRDWTLGQITAAAAEPPLALVRLGADLAELCGAAAGRVEPRVHADVAAAAALGAAVARGARALVAANLTAPAGDPRVEEADRLVAAAEAVARAL
;
A
#
# COMPACT_ATOMS: atom_id res chain seq x y z
N ALA A 1 -13.04 -17.61 -1.76
CA ALA A 1 -13.40 -16.74 -0.61
C ALA A 1 -12.34 -15.66 -0.38
N GLN A 2 -11.09 -16.02 -0.06
CA GLN A 2 -10.04 -15.02 0.21
C GLN A 2 -9.66 -14.19 -1.03
N ALA A 3 -9.55 -14.81 -2.21
CA ALA A 3 -9.27 -14.09 -3.45
C ALA A 3 -10.37 -13.09 -3.82
N GLU A 4 -11.65 -13.47 -3.65
CA GLU A 4 -12.77 -12.54 -3.85
C GLU A 4 -12.73 -11.37 -2.85
N ALA A 5 -12.44 -11.64 -1.58
CA ALA A 5 -12.32 -10.59 -0.57
C ALA A 5 -11.18 -9.61 -0.88
N LEU A 6 -10.02 -10.11 -1.32
CA LEU A 6 -8.90 -9.28 -1.77
C LEU A 6 -9.28 -8.44 -2.99
N ARG A 7 -10.01 -9.01 -3.96
CA ARG A 7 -10.49 -8.29 -5.14
C ARG A 7 -11.45 -7.15 -4.74
N GLU A 8 -12.41 -7.43 -3.86
CA GLU A 8 -13.35 -6.41 -3.36
C GLU A 8 -12.62 -5.30 -2.62
N ARG A 9 -11.64 -5.64 -1.77
CA ARG A 9 -10.82 -4.65 -1.07
C ARG A 9 -9.97 -3.82 -2.04
N ALA A 10 -9.41 -4.43 -3.09
CA ALA A 10 -8.63 -3.73 -4.09
C ALA A 10 -9.46 -2.66 -4.81
N VAL A 11 -10.71 -2.97 -5.16
CA VAL A 11 -11.62 -2.01 -5.80
C VAL A 11 -11.92 -0.84 -4.87
N GLN A 12 -12.21 -1.11 -3.59
CA GLN A 12 -12.45 -0.04 -2.61
C GLN A 12 -11.24 0.87 -2.40
N LEU A 13 -10.03 0.29 -2.36
CA LEU A 13 -8.80 1.04 -2.14
C LEU A 13 -8.47 2.04 -3.24
N VAL A 14 -8.91 1.78 -4.48
CA VAL A 14 -8.73 2.74 -5.59
C VAL A 14 -9.48 4.04 -5.30
N ASP A 15 -10.71 3.95 -4.83
CA ASP A 15 -11.53 5.12 -4.51
C ASP A 15 -11.02 5.81 -3.23
N GLU A 16 -10.64 5.03 -2.21
CA GLU A 16 -10.08 5.55 -0.96
C GLU A 16 -8.77 6.32 -1.18
N ASP A 17 -7.86 5.82 -2.04
CA ASP A 17 -6.60 6.48 -2.36
C ASP A 17 -6.81 7.82 -3.09
N ALA A 18 -7.66 7.82 -4.11
CA ALA A 18 -7.98 9.02 -4.87
C ALA A 18 -8.62 10.10 -3.98
N GLU A 19 -9.54 9.70 -3.10
CA GLU A 19 -10.24 10.60 -2.19
C GLU A 19 -9.29 11.15 -1.10
N ALA A 20 -8.47 10.29 -0.48
CA ALA A 20 -7.50 10.74 0.52
C ALA A 20 -6.50 11.73 -0.08
N TYR A 21 -6.03 11.48 -1.31
CA TYR A 21 -5.15 12.40 -2.01
C TYR A 21 -5.84 13.74 -2.31
N ARG A 22 -7.09 13.73 -2.79
CA ARG A 22 -7.88 14.95 -3.02
C ARG A 22 -8.04 15.77 -1.74
N LEU A 23 -8.47 15.13 -0.65
CA LEU A 23 -8.63 15.77 0.65
C LEU A 23 -7.32 16.36 1.17
N ALA A 24 -6.19 15.67 0.95
CA ALA A 24 -4.89 16.17 1.34
C ALA A 24 -4.49 17.44 0.56
N LEU A 25 -4.77 17.50 -0.74
CA LEU A 25 -4.53 18.70 -1.55
C LEU A 25 -5.41 19.89 -1.11
N GLU A 26 -6.69 19.64 -0.85
CA GLU A 26 -7.63 20.67 -0.39
C GLU A 26 -7.23 21.22 0.97
N ALA A 27 -6.89 20.33 1.91
CA ALA A 27 -6.48 20.73 3.24
C ALA A 27 -5.13 21.47 3.23
N ARG A 28 -4.21 21.12 2.31
CA ARG A 28 -2.97 21.88 2.10
C ARG A 28 -3.24 23.27 1.52
N ALA A 29 -4.19 23.39 0.60
CA ALA A 29 -4.57 24.68 0.01
C ALA A 29 -5.33 25.58 1.00
N ALA A 30 -6.11 24.99 1.90
CA ALA A 30 -6.87 25.69 2.94
C ALA A 30 -6.05 25.98 4.21
N ALA A 31 -4.79 25.50 4.29
CA ALA A 31 -3.94 25.73 5.44
C ALA A 31 -3.75 27.24 5.67
N ASP A 32 -4.28 27.72 6.79
CA ASP A 32 -4.32 29.14 7.12
C ASP A 32 -2.89 29.70 7.26
N GLU A 33 -2.49 30.55 6.33
CA GLU A 33 -1.20 31.24 6.36
C GLU A 33 -1.07 32.20 7.54
N SER A 34 -2.18 32.60 8.15
CA SER A 34 -2.21 33.44 9.35
C SER A 34 -2.11 32.66 10.66
N ALA A 35 -2.21 31.33 10.62
CA ALA A 35 -2.01 30.47 11.78
C ALA A 35 -0.54 30.48 12.25
N LYS A 36 -0.32 30.13 13.52
CA LYS A 36 1.04 29.96 14.04
C LYS A 36 1.74 28.81 13.28
N PRO A 37 3.05 28.95 12.96
CA PRO A 37 3.78 27.93 12.22
C PRO A 37 3.63 26.52 12.79
N GLU A 38 3.72 26.37 14.11
CA GLU A 38 3.59 25.09 14.81
C GLU A 38 2.21 24.43 14.63
N GLN A 39 1.14 25.22 14.64
CA GLN A 39 -0.23 24.72 14.47
C GLN A 39 -0.49 24.30 13.02
N ARG A 40 0.07 25.05 12.07
CA ARG A 40 0.01 24.74 10.65
C ARG A 40 0.81 23.47 10.34
N ASP A 41 2.02 23.35 10.85
CA ASP A 41 2.89 22.18 10.64
C ASP A 41 2.27 20.92 11.26
N TRP A 42 1.69 21.03 12.46
CA TRP A 42 0.97 19.91 13.07
C TRP A 42 -0.22 19.46 12.22
N THR A 43 -1.03 20.41 11.73
CA THR A 43 -2.20 20.12 10.89
C THR A 43 -1.80 19.45 9.58
N LEU A 44 -0.77 20.00 8.90
CA LEU A 44 -0.22 19.42 7.68
C LEU A 44 0.34 18.01 7.94
N GLY A 45 1.02 17.79 9.06
CA GLY A 45 1.52 16.47 9.46
C GLY A 45 0.40 15.43 9.63
N GLN A 46 -0.74 15.81 10.23
CA GLN A 46 -1.90 14.92 10.35
C GLN A 46 -2.51 14.56 8.99
N ILE A 47 -2.65 15.55 8.11
CA ILE A 47 -3.19 15.36 6.75
C ILE A 47 -2.30 14.40 5.96
N THR A 48 -0.99 14.65 5.97
CA THR A 48 0.00 13.81 5.30
C THR A 48 0.01 12.39 5.86
N ALA A 49 -0.11 12.24 7.18
CA ALA A 49 -0.18 10.93 7.83
C ALA A 49 -1.42 10.14 7.40
N ALA A 50 -2.58 10.79 7.28
CA ALA A 50 -3.81 10.16 6.82
C ALA A 50 -3.72 9.77 5.33
N ALA A 51 -3.13 10.61 4.50
CA ALA A 51 -2.94 10.34 3.07
C ALA A 51 -1.98 9.17 2.78
N ALA A 52 -1.15 8.77 3.75
CA ALA A 52 -0.26 7.62 3.62
C ALA A 52 -0.95 6.27 3.90
N GLU A 53 -2.14 6.26 4.52
CA GLU A 53 -2.80 5.02 4.90
C GLU A 53 -3.32 4.21 3.70
N PRO A 54 -4.00 4.80 2.69
CA PRO A 54 -4.45 4.02 1.53
C PRO A 54 -3.30 3.38 0.74
N PRO A 55 -2.17 4.07 0.47
CA PRO A 55 -0.99 3.42 -0.09
C PRO A 55 -0.45 2.27 0.77
N LEU A 56 -0.41 2.43 2.10
CA LEU A 56 0.05 1.35 2.98
C LEU A 56 -0.91 0.15 2.94
N ALA A 57 -2.22 0.38 2.85
CA ALA A 57 -3.20 -0.67 2.67
C ALA A 57 -3.04 -1.40 1.32
N LEU A 58 -2.65 -0.70 0.24
CA LEU A 58 -2.27 -1.34 -1.02
C LEU A 58 -1.01 -2.20 -0.89
N VAL A 59 -0.03 -1.79 -0.07
CA VAL A 59 1.15 -2.62 0.24
C VAL A 59 0.73 -3.93 0.89
N ARG A 60 -0.10 -3.84 1.94
CA ARG A 60 -0.64 -5.01 2.66
C ARG A 60 -1.41 -5.94 1.72
N LEU A 61 -2.28 -5.38 0.88
CA LEU A 61 -3.06 -6.16 -0.09
C LEU A 61 -2.17 -6.90 -1.11
N GLY A 62 -1.14 -6.24 -1.64
CA GLY A 62 -0.19 -6.87 -2.55
C GLY A 62 0.59 -8.01 -1.89
N ALA A 63 0.98 -7.84 -0.63
CA ALA A 63 1.63 -8.87 0.17
C ALA A 63 0.70 -10.06 0.47
N ASP A 64 -0.55 -9.81 0.88
CA ASP A 64 -1.55 -10.84 1.14
C ASP A 64 -1.85 -11.67 -0.12
N LEU A 65 -1.90 -11.02 -1.29
CA LEU A 65 -2.08 -11.72 -2.56
C LEU A 65 -0.88 -12.63 -2.89
N ALA A 66 0.35 -12.13 -2.69
CA ALA A 66 1.54 -12.93 -2.91
C ALA A 66 1.59 -14.13 -1.96
N GLU A 67 1.29 -13.94 -0.67
CA GLU A 67 1.21 -15.02 0.33
C GLU A 67 0.15 -16.06 -0.04
N LEU A 68 -1.05 -15.63 -0.45
CA LEU A 68 -2.10 -16.52 -0.91
C LEU A 68 -1.65 -17.37 -2.10
N CYS A 69 -0.95 -16.76 -3.06
CA CYS A 69 -0.40 -17.48 -4.21
C CYS A 69 0.66 -18.53 -3.78
N GLY A 70 1.55 -18.15 -2.87
CA GLY A 70 2.54 -19.08 -2.29
C GLY A 70 1.89 -20.29 -1.61
N ALA A 71 0.83 -20.06 -0.82
CA ALA A 71 0.08 -21.12 -0.17
C ALA A 71 -0.70 -22.01 -1.16
N ALA A 72 -1.12 -21.46 -2.30
CA ALA A 72 -1.89 -22.16 -3.33
C ALA A 72 -1.02 -22.97 -4.30
N ALA A 73 0.22 -22.56 -4.57
CA ALA A 73 1.06 -23.12 -5.64
C ALA A 73 1.24 -24.65 -5.57
N GLY A 74 1.38 -25.22 -4.36
CA GLY A 74 1.50 -26.66 -4.17
C GLY A 74 0.18 -27.45 -4.22
N ARG A 75 -0.96 -26.77 -4.40
CA ARG A 75 -2.31 -27.33 -4.32
C ARG A 75 -3.13 -27.16 -5.60
N VAL A 76 -2.67 -26.32 -6.53
CA VAL A 76 -3.35 -26.07 -7.81
C VAL A 76 -3.01 -27.14 -8.84
N GLU A 77 -3.86 -27.28 -9.85
CA GLU A 77 -3.58 -28.12 -11.01
C GLU A 77 -2.35 -27.57 -11.77
N PRO A 78 -1.50 -28.43 -12.37
CA PRO A 78 -0.29 -27.98 -13.07
C PRO A 78 -0.52 -26.90 -14.14
N ARG A 79 -1.67 -26.96 -14.83
CA ARG A 79 -2.03 -25.97 -15.86
C ARG A 79 -2.30 -24.56 -15.32
N VAL A 80 -2.59 -24.41 -14.03
CA VAL A 80 -2.92 -23.13 -13.37
C VAL A 80 -1.69 -22.56 -12.64
N HIS A 81 -0.60 -23.33 -12.50
CA HIS A 81 0.60 -22.90 -11.79
C HIS A 81 1.19 -21.59 -12.37
N ALA A 82 1.18 -21.45 -13.69
CA ALA A 82 1.65 -20.23 -14.35
C ALA A 82 0.82 -18.99 -13.97
N ASP A 83 -0.51 -19.15 -13.82
CA ASP A 83 -1.40 -18.06 -13.40
C ASP A 83 -1.13 -17.67 -11.94
N VAL A 84 -0.86 -18.64 -11.06
CA VAL A 84 -0.50 -18.39 -9.66
C VAL A 84 0.83 -17.64 -9.56
N ALA A 85 1.84 -18.04 -10.32
CA ALA A 85 3.13 -17.35 -10.36
C ALA A 85 2.98 -15.91 -10.89
N ALA A 86 2.20 -15.71 -11.96
CA ALA A 86 1.90 -14.39 -12.49
C ALA A 86 1.17 -13.49 -11.47
N ALA A 87 0.17 -14.03 -10.77
CA ALA A 87 -0.57 -13.31 -9.74
C ALA A 87 0.33 -12.89 -8.57
N ALA A 88 1.24 -13.75 -8.12
CA ALA A 88 2.21 -13.41 -7.07
C ALA A 88 3.17 -12.30 -7.51
N ALA A 89 3.68 -12.37 -8.74
CA ALA A 89 4.56 -11.34 -9.28
C ALA A 89 3.85 -9.97 -9.40
N LEU A 90 2.59 -9.96 -9.83
CA LEU A 90 1.76 -8.74 -9.86
C LEU A 90 1.49 -8.20 -8.46
N GLY A 91 1.16 -9.07 -7.48
CA GLY A 91 0.97 -8.67 -6.09
C GLY A 91 2.22 -8.02 -5.49
N ALA A 92 3.40 -8.63 -5.69
CA ALA A 92 4.68 -8.05 -5.27
C ALA A 92 4.98 -6.72 -5.97
N ALA A 93 4.66 -6.59 -7.26
CA ALA A 93 4.84 -5.34 -7.99
C ALA A 93 3.93 -4.21 -7.46
N VAL A 94 2.66 -4.52 -7.15
CA VAL A 94 1.73 -3.59 -6.50
C VAL A 94 2.28 -3.14 -5.16
N ALA A 95 2.72 -4.08 -4.30
CA ALA A 95 3.27 -3.75 -3.00
C ALA A 95 4.47 -2.81 -3.11
N ARG A 96 5.40 -3.11 -4.03
CA ARG A 96 6.59 -2.28 -4.27
C ARG A 96 6.23 -0.88 -4.77
N GLY A 97 5.26 -0.77 -5.69
CA GLY A 97 4.80 0.52 -6.21
C GLY A 97 4.13 1.36 -5.11
N ALA A 98 3.23 0.76 -4.34
CA ALA A 98 2.53 1.42 -3.26
C ALA A 98 3.47 1.86 -2.12
N ARG A 99 4.53 1.08 -1.83
CA ARG A 99 5.58 1.46 -0.88
C ARG A 99 6.30 2.74 -1.30
N ALA A 100 6.51 2.97 -2.60
CA ALA A 100 7.08 4.24 -3.07
C ALA A 100 6.13 5.42 -2.81
N LEU A 101 4.82 5.21 -2.91
CA LEU A 101 3.81 6.22 -2.58
C LEU A 101 3.76 6.52 -1.08
N VAL A 102 3.84 5.49 -0.22
CA VAL A 102 3.96 5.65 1.25
C VAL A 102 5.17 6.53 1.58
N ALA A 103 6.34 6.20 1.03
CA ALA A 103 7.58 6.94 1.28
C ALA A 103 7.50 8.39 0.78
N ALA A 104 6.89 8.61 -0.39
CA ALA A 104 6.72 9.95 -0.96
C ALA A 104 5.74 10.82 -0.16
N ASN A 105 4.64 10.24 0.31
CA ASN A 105 3.64 10.98 1.09
C ASN A 105 4.22 11.43 2.43
N LEU A 106 4.93 10.56 3.14
CA LEU A 106 5.15 10.79 4.58
C LEU A 106 6.07 11.95 4.96
N THR A 107 6.86 12.55 4.06
CA THR A 107 8.00 13.42 4.47
C THR A 107 8.77 12.84 5.67
N ALA A 108 8.78 11.51 5.76
CA ALA A 108 8.83 10.84 7.05
C ALA A 108 10.20 11.06 7.69
N PRO A 109 10.27 11.33 9.00
CA PRO A 109 11.52 11.21 9.71
C PRO A 109 12.07 9.78 9.52
N ALA A 110 13.40 9.66 9.52
CA ALA A 110 14.04 8.36 9.44
C ALA A 110 13.48 7.41 10.52
N GLY A 111 13.03 6.22 10.12
CA GLY A 111 12.42 5.23 11.03
C GLY A 111 10.90 5.35 11.23
N ASP A 112 10.17 5.98 10.30
CA ASP A 112 8.69 5.92 10.37
C ASP A 112 8.21 4.46 10.28
N PRO A 113 7.43 3.99 11.28
CA PRO A 113 7.04 2.58 11.39
C PRO A 113 6.21 2.09 10.19
N ARG A 114 5.52 2.99 9.48
CA ARG A 114 4.74 2.63 8.27
C ARG A 114 5.65 2.31 7.09
N VAL A 115 6.77 3.02 6.97
CA VAL A 115 7.79 2.73 5.95
C VAL A 115 8.47 1.41 6.27
N GLU A 116 8.82 1.17 7.54
CA GLU A 116 9.41 -0.10 7.98
C GLU A 116 8.46 -1.28 7.77
N GLU A 117 7.17 -1.10 8.04
CA GLU A 117 6.14 -2.09 7.72
C GLU A 117 6.09 -2.36 6.22
N ALA A 118 6.02 -1.30 5.40
CA ALA A 118 5.96 -1.44 3.95
C ALA A 118 7.19 -2.18 3.39
N ASP A 119 8.39 -1.85 3.87
CA ASP A 119 9.64 -2.49 3.47
C ASP A 119 9.65 -3.99 3.79
N ARG A 120 9.20 -4.37 4.99
CA ARG A 120 9.09 -5.79 5.39
C ARG A 120 8.10 -6.55 4.51
N LEU A 121 6.93 -5.98 4.26
CA LEU A 121 5.89 -6.61 3.46
C LEU A 121 6.31 -6.78 1.99
N VAL A 122 6.96 -5.76 1.41
CA VAL A 122 7.51 -5.83 0.05
C VAL A 122 8.56 -6.93 -0.05
N ALA A 123 9.51 -6.98 0.90
CA ALA A 123 10.55 -8.00 0.89
C ALA A 123 9.97 -9.43 0.97
N ALA A 124 8.94 -9.64 1.81
CA ALA A 124 8.24 -10.91 1.92
C ALA A 124 7.50 -11.27 0.63
N ALA A 125 6.72 -10.34 0.06
CA ALA A 125 5.97 -10.56 -1.18
C ALA A 125 6.88 -10.92 -2.36
N GLU A 126 7.99 -10.19 -2.51
CA GLU A 126 8.98 -10.49 -3.55
C GLU A 126 9.67 -11.84 -3.34
N ALA A 127 9.92 -12.25 -2.10
CA ALA A 127 10.49 -13.55 -1.81
C ALA A 127 9.55 -14.68 -2.23
N VAL A 128 8.24 -14.54 -1.98
CA VAL A 128 7.23 -15.51 -2.45
C VAL A 128 7.19 -15.52 -3.98
N ALA A 129 7.11 -14.35 -4.62
CA ALA A 129 7.05 -14.27 -6.08
C ALA A 129 8.28 -14.89 -6.78
N ARG A 130 9.48 -14.79 -6.18
CA ARG A 130 10.71 -15.43 -6.71
C ARG A 130 10.75 -16.95 -6.51
N ALA A 131 9.98 -17.48 -5.56
CA ALA A 131 9.96 -18.90 -5.23
C ALA A 131 8.95 -19.71 -6.05
N LEU A 132 8.08 -19.04 -6.80
CA LEU A 132 7.09 -19.61 -7.71
C LEU A 132 7.61 -19.65 -9.16
#